data_AF-A0A9E4KJ14-F1
#
_entry.id   AF-A0A9E4KJ14-F1
#
_cell.length_a   1.000
_cell.length_b   1.000
_cell.length_c   1.000
_cell.angle_alpha   90.00
_cell.angle_beta   90.00
_cell.angle_gamma   90.00
#
_symmetry.space_group_name_H-M   'P 1'
#
loop_
_entity.id
_entity.type
_entity.pdbx_description
1 polymer ?
#
loop_
_entity_poly.entity_id
_entity_poly.type
_entity_poly.pdbx_seq_one_letter_code
_entity_poly.pdbx_strand_id
1 'polypeptide(L)'
;MAWVRTGGYSLPPGIILGDDEAIVDGVELKTSLIFPMKNTFVLTNRRCGGRYQTGMFSSDEFQYPLNNIASVGVSTGISIGMVFLGLLLVAVGLGTLSAGEVVGVVVGLLFAALGVLVLISSRKSTFRITNNAGQSLDCKAIGFEQAKAREFAAHVSREVANA
;
A
#
# COMPACT_ATOMS: atom_id res chain seq x y z
N MET A 1 -7.35 -19.18 -12.46
CA MET A 1 -8.29 -18.91 -11.34
C MET A 1 -9.06 -17.65 -11.68
N ALA A 2 -10.38 -17.76 -11.80
CA ALA A 2 -11.26 -16.69 -12.27
C ALA A 2 -11.64 -15.77 -11.10
N TRP A 3 -11.62 -14.46 -11.36
CA TRP A 3 -12.08 -13.43 -10.43
C TRP A 3 -13.61 -13.49 -10.34
N VAL A 4 -14.16 -13.70 -9.15
CA VAL A 4 -15.60 -13.53 -8.91
C VAL A 4 -15.83 -12.02 -8.73
N ARG A 5 -16.57 -11.42 -9.67
CA ARG A 5 -16.97 -10.01 -9.65
C ARG A 5 -18.37 -9.91 -9.06
N THR A 6 -18.50 -9.27 -7.90
CA THR A 6 -19.78 -8.86 -7.33
C THR A 6 -19.61 -7.45 -6.80
N GLY A 7 -20.44 -6.50 -7.28
CA GLY A 7 -20.41 -5.11 -6.82
C GLY A 7 -19.26 -4.24 -7.34
N GLY A 8 -18.55 -4.64 -8.40
CA GLY A 8 -17.47 -3.84 -9.01
C GLY A 8 -16.07 -4.10 -8.45
N TYR A 9 -15.96 -4.89 -7.38
CA TYR A 9 -14.69 -5.33 -6.80
C TYR A 9 -14.48 -6.82 -7.05
N SER A 10 -13.23 -7.19 -7.30
CA SER A 10 -12.86 -8.57 -7.57
C SER A 10 -12.26 -9.19 -6.31
N LEU A 11 -12.89 -10.25 -5.80
CA LEU A 11 -12.39 -10.97 -4.64
C LEU A 11 -10.96 -11.47 -4.90
N PRO A 12 -10.03 -11.32 -3.93
CA PRO A 12 -8.72 -11.94 -4.03
C PRO A 12 -8.87 -13.45 -4.29
N PRO A 13 -8.05 -14.03 -5.19
CA PRO A 13 -8.11 -15.45 -5.48
C PRO A 13 -7.86 -16.25 -4.19
N GLY A 14 -8.85 -17.02 -3.73
CA GLY A 14 -8.79 -17.79 -2.49
C GLY A 14 -9.85 -17.40 -1.45
N ILE A 15 -10.52 -16.25 -1.60
CA ILE A 15 -11.64 -15.86 -0.72
C ILE A 15 -12.96 -16.37 -1.31
N ILE A 16 -13.56 -17.37 -0.66
CA ILE A 16 -14.90 -17.89 -0.98
C ILE A 16 -15.88 -17.27 0.03
N LEU A 17 -16.90 -16.58 -0.46
CA LEU A 17 -17.98 -16.02 0.36
C LEU A 17 -18.85 -17.15 0.92
N GLY A 18 -19.27 -17.03 2.18
CA GLY A 18 -20.33 -17.88 2.73
C GLY A 18 -21.70 -17.53 2.16
N ASP A 19 -22.69 -18.42 2.35
CA ASP A 19 -24.02 -18.30 1.75
C ASP A 19 -24.76 -16.99 2.10
N ASP A 20 -24.51 -16.42 3.29
CA ASP A 20 -25.08 -15.13 3.77
C ASP A 20 -24.06 -13.97 3.77
N GLU A 21 -22.92 -14.15 3.11
CA GLU A 21 -21.83 -13.18 3.15
C GLU A 21 -21.85 -12.28 1.92
N ALA A 22 -22.01 -10.98 2.16
CA ALA A 22 -22.05 -9.96 1.11
C ALA A 22 -20.81 -9.06 1.21
N ILE A 23 -20.29 -8.67 0.05
CA ILE A 23 -19.24 -7.65 -0.05
C ILE A 23 -19.87 -6.29 0.22
N VAL A 24 -19.37 -5.60 1.25
CA VAL A 24 -19.80 -4.24 1.61
C VAL A 24 -18.92 -3.22 0.90
N ASP A 25 -17.61 -3.45 0.89
CA ASP A 25 -16.64 -2.54 0.27
C ASP A 25 -15.35 -3.26 -0.15
N GLY A 26 -14.58 -2.62 -1.02
CA GLY A 26 -13.27 -3.11 -1.46
C GLY A 26 -12.34 -1.97 -1.85
N VAL A 27 -11.05 -2.14 -1.59
CA VAL A 27 -10.05 -1.15 -2.00
C VAL A 27 -8.79 -1.82 -2.54
N GLU A 28 -8.28 -1.27 -3.64
CA GLU A 28 -6.96 -1.59 -4.17
C GLU A 28 -6.00 -0.46 -3.80
N LEU A 29 -4.93 -0.79 -3.05
CA LEU A 29 -3.88 0.14 -2.67
C LEU A 29 -2.58 -0.25 -3.37
N LYS A 30 -1.87 0.73 -3.93
CA LYS A 30 -0.56 0.51 -4.56
C LYS A 30 0.56 0.61 -3.53
N THR A 31 1.57 -0.23 -3.66
CA THR A 31 2.72 -0.25 -2.72
C THR A 31 3.84 0.71 -3.13
N SER A 32 4.03 0.97 -4.42
CA SER A 32 5.10 1.84 -4.95
C SER A 32 4.71 2.49 -6.28
N LEU A 33 5.39 3.60 -6.62
CA LEU A 33 5.23 4.31 -7.88
C LEU A 33 6.01 3.63 -9.00
N ILE A 34 7.21 3.14 -8.69
CA ILE A 34 8.17 2.58 -9.65
C ILE A 34 7.82 1.12 -9.96
N PHE A 35 7.33 0.39 -8.95
CA PHE A 35 6.86 -0.99 -9.10
C PHE A 35 5.45 -1.11 -8.51
N PRO A 36 4.40 -0.85 -9.32
CA PRO A 36 3.03 -0.74 -8.83
C PRO A 36 2.45 -2.13 -8.53
N MET A 37 2.90 -2.71 -7.42
CA MET A 37 2.27 -3.88 -6.82
C MET A 37 0.98 -3.44 -6.14
N LYS A 38 -0.06 -4.26 -6.28
CA LYS A 38 -1.39 -3.98 -5.75
C LYS A 38 -1.66 -4.83 -4.52
N ASN A 39 -2.04 -4.18 -3.44
CA ASN A 39 -2.65 -4.80 -2.28
C ASN A 39 -4.16 -4.66 -2.43
N THR A 40 -4.90 -5.76 -2.26
CA THR A 40 -6.36 -5.78 -2.43
C THR A 40 -6.98 -6.11 -1.09
N PHE A 41 -7.88 -5.26 -0.63
CA PHE A 41 -8.62 -5.44 0.61
C PHE A 41 -10.10 -5.51 0.30
N VAL A 42 -10.81 -6.37 1.00
CA VAL A 42 -12.25 -6.56 0.87
C VAL A 42 -12.85 -6.59 2.26
N LEU A 43 -13.92 -5.82 2.41
CA LEU A 43 -14.77 -5.79 3.59
C LEU A 43 -16.07 -6.48 3.25
N THR A 44 -16.43 -7.48 4.04
CA THR A 44 -17.73 -8.12 4.00
C THR A 44 -18.52 -7.80 5.27
N ASN A 45 -19.80 -8.15 5.28
CA ASN A 45 -20.67 -8.02 6.44
C ASN A 45 -20.23 -8.89 7.65
N ARG A 46 -19.24 -9.78 7.49
CA ARG A 46 -18.77 -10.68 8.57
C ARG A 46 -17.26 -10.62 8.83
N ARG A 47 -16.44 -10.27 7.85
CA ARG A 47 -14.97 -10.25 7.97
C ARG A 47 -14.33 -9.16 7.11
N CYS A 48 -13.15 -8.73 7.53
CA CYS A 48 -12.23 -7.97 6.70
C CYS A 48 -11.09 -8.90 6.27
N GLY A 49 -10.81 -8.95 4.97
CA GLY A 49 -9.73 -9.78 4.46
C GLY A 49 -9.02 -9.10 3.30
N GLY A 50 -7.88 -9.65 2.91
CA GLY A 50 -7.14 -9.09 1.79
C GLY A 50 -5.84 -9.81 1.53
N ARG A 51 -5.22 -9.40 0.42
CA ARG A 51 -3.87 -9.80 0.03
C ARG A 51 -2.98 -8.57 0.06
N TYR A 52 -1.84 -8.67 0.73
CA TYR A 52 -0.86 -7.60 0.83
C TYR A 52 0.55 -8.12 0.54
N GLN A 53 1.40 -7.26 -0.01
CA GLN A 53 2.80 -7.58 -0.26
C GLN A 53 3.62 -7.43 1.03
N THR A 54 4.32 -8.51 1.41
CA THR A 54 5.31 -8.50 2.50
C THR A 54 6.73 -8.24 1.99
N GLY A 55 7.00 -8.57 0.73
CA GLY A 55 8.30 -8.41 0.07
C GLY A 55 8.17 -7.85 -1.34
N MET A 56 9.21 -7.99 -2.16
CA MET A 56 9.17 -7.63 -3.58
C MET A 56 8.53 -8.72 -4.46
N PHE A 57 8.55 -9.96 -3.98
CA PHE A 57 7.99 -11.11 -4.70
C PHE A 57 7.12 -12.00 -3.80
N SER A 58 6.85 -11.57 -2.57
CA SER A 58 6.02 -12.31 -1.62
C SER A 58 4.75 -11.51 -1.30
N SER A 59 3.64 -12.21 -1.29
CA SER A 59 2.36 -11.69 -0.84
C SER A 59 1.77 -12.64 0.19
N ASP A 60 1.21 -12.08 1.24
CA ASP A 60 0.47 -12.81 2.25
C ASP A 60 -1.01 -12.44 2.18
N GLU A 61 -1.83 -13.34 2.73
CA GLU A 61 -3.26 -13.17 2.83
C GLU A 61 -3.67 -13.18 4.29
N PHE A 62 -4.69 -12.39 4.61
CA PHE A 62 -5.29 -12.39 5.94
C PHE A 62 -6.80 -12.33 5.82
N GLN A 63 -7.46 -12.88 6.83
CA GLN A 63 -8.89 -12.78 7.02
C GLN A 63 -9.15 -12.68 8.52
N TYR A 64 -9.73 -11.57 8.94
CA TYR A 64 -10.16 -11.36 10.32
C TYR A 64 -11.67 -11.15 10.37
N PRO A 65 -12.40 -11.96 11.16
CA PRO A 65 -13.78 -11.67 11.50
C PRO A 65 -13.91 -10.26 12.11
N LEU A 66 -15.01 -9.55 11.81
CA LEU A 66 -15.21 -8.17 12.31
C LEU A 66 -15.15 -8.11 13.84
N ASN A 67 -15.74 -9.10 14.52
CA ASN A 67 -15.73 -9.19 15.99
C ASN A 67 -14.33 -9.39 16.59
N ASN A 68 -13.32 -9.76 15.79
CA ASN A 68 -11.94 -9.94 16.23
C ASN A 68 -11.09 -8.70 15.95
N ILE A 69 -11.62 -7.68 15.26
CA ILE A 69 -10.90 -6.44 14.96
C ILE A 69 -11.11 -5.48 16.12
N ALA A 70 -10.03 -5.15 16.84
CA ALA A 70 -10.06 -4.19 17.95
C ALA A 70 -9.98 -2.75 17.44
N SER A 71 -9.11 -2.51 16.45
CA SER A 71 -8.93 -1.18 15.87
C SER A 71 -8.38 -1.25 14.46
N VAL A 72 -8.69 -0.22 13.69
CA VAL A 72 -8.15 0.00 12.35
C VAL A 72 -7.61 1.42 12.29
N GLY A 73 -6.42 1.59 11.72
CA GLY A 73 -5.77 2.88 11.66
C GLY A 73 -4.92 3.06 10.41
N VAL A 74 -4.69 4.32 10.04
CA VAL A 74 -3.77 4.69 8.96
C VAL A 74 -2.72 5.65 9.50
N SER A 75 -1.47 5.23 9.43
CA SER A 75 -0.32 6.06 9.79
C SER A 75 0.44 6.47 8.54
N THR A 76 1.08 7.64 8.62
CA THR A 76 1.98 8.12 7.57
C THR A 76 3.39 8.20 8.09
N GLY A 77 4.34 7.84 7.24
CA GLY A 77 5.75 7.90 7.57
C GLY A 77 6.59 8.35 6.39
N ILE A 78 7.81 8.77 6.70
CA ILE A 78 8.83 9.07 5.72
C ILE A 78 9.95 8.04 5.89
N SER A 79 10.34 7.40 4.80
CA SER A 79 11.45 6.47 4.80
C SER A 79 12.78 7.22 4.75
N ILE A 80 13.37 7.49 5.90
CA ILE A 80 14.63 8.25 6.02
C ILE A 80 15.72 7.68 5.10
N GLY A 81 15.86 6.35 5.02
CA GLY A 81 16.82 5.71 4.10
C GLY A 81 16.56 6.01 2.61
N MET A 82 15.29 6.13 2.19
CA MET A 82 14.97 6.54 0.81
C MET A 82 15.23 8.03 0.59
N VAL A 83 15.04 8.86 1.62
CA VAL A 83 15.38 10.29 1.55
C VAL A 83 16.88 10.45 1.32
N PHE A 84 17.73 9.77 2.09
CA PHE A 84 19.17 9.80 1.90
C PHE A 84 19.60 9.28 0.52
N LEU A 85 19.02 8.16 0.07
CA LEU A 85 19.30 7.61 -1.25
C LEU A 85 18.92 8.60 -2.37
N GLY A 86 17.74 9.21 -2.27
CA GLY A 86 17.28 10.21 -3.24
C GLY A 86 18.17 11.45 -3.26
N LEU A 87 18.58 11.96 -2.09
CA LEU A 87 19.52 13.08 -2.00
C LEU A 87 20.88 12.74 -2.60
N LEU A 88 21.39 11.53 -2.35
CA LEU A 88 22.66 11.07 -2.91
C LEU A 88 22.61 10.97 -4.44
N LEU A 89 21.52 10.40 -4.99
CA LEU A 89 21.29 10.33 -6.43
C LEU A 89 21.23 11.73 -7.08
N VAL A 90 20.53 12.67 -6.44
CA VAL A 90 20.49 14.07 -6.91
C VAL A 90 21.87 14.72 -6.86
N ALA A 91 22.61 14.55 -5.76
CA ALA A 91 23.95 15.13 -5.61
C ALA A 91 24.93 14.58 -6.66
N VAL A 92 24.91 13.26 -6.91
CA VAL A 92 25.72 12.61 -7.96
C VAL A 92 25.30 13.10 -9.35
N GLY A 93 23.99 13.23 -9.60
CA GLY A 93 23.48 13.75 -10.87
C GLY A 93 23.91 15.19 -11.16
N LEU A 94 23.84 16.06 -10.15
CA LEU A 94 24.31 17.45 -10.26
C LEU A 94 25.84 17.54 -10.38
N GLY A 95 26.58 16.67 -9.70
CA GLY A 95 28.04 16.61 -9.79
C GLY A 95 28.56 16.09 -11.14
N THR A 96 27.78 15.27 -11.85
CA THR A 96 28.13 14.77 -13.19
C THR A 96 27.74 15.75 -14.30
N LEU A 97 26.76 16.63 -14.05
CA LEU A 97 26.38 17.71 -14.97
C LEU A 97 27.49 18.76 -15.18
N SER A 98 28.38 18.95 -14.19
CA SER A 98 29.47 19.93 -14.28
C SER A 98 30.66 19.46 -15.12
N ALA A 99 30.70 18.19 -15.55
CA ALA A 99 31.81 17.62 -16.32
C ALA A 99 31.80 17.99 -17.82
N GLY A 100 30.72 18.61 -18.33
CA GLY A 100 30.68 19.24 -19.67
C GLY A 100 30.62 18.29 -20.87
N GLU A 101 30.84 16.99 -20.68
CA GLU A 101 30.67 15.99 -21.74
C GLU A 101 29.19 15.69 -21.99
N VAL A 102 28.77 15.56 -23.26
CA VAL A 102 27.36 15.29 -23.64
C VAL A 102 26.83 14.04 -22.94
N VAL A 103 27.65 13.00 -22.81
CA VAL A 103 27.30 11.77 -22.09
C VAL A 103 27.13 12.03 -20.59
N GLY A 104 28.00 12.84 -19.98
CA GLY A 104 27.93 13.24 -18.58
C GLY A 104 26.67 14.05 -18.26
N VAL A 105 26.24 14.92 -19.17
CA VAL A 105 25.01 15.71 -19.02
C VAL A 105 23.76 14.82 -19.03
N VAL A 106 23.68 13.85 -19.96
CA VAL A 106 22.55 12.93 -20.05
C VAL A 106 22.48 12.02 -18.82
N VAL A 107 23.62 11.45 -18.41
CA VAL A 107 23.69 10.60 -17.21
C VAL A 107 23.34 11.41 -15.96
N GLY A 108 23.86 12.63 -15.83
CA GLY A 108 23.58 13.48 -14.68
C GLY A 108 22.11 13.87 -14.55
N LEU A 109 21.45 14.18 -15.67
CA LEU A 109 20.01 14.41 -15.70
C LEU A 109 19.21 13.17 -15.29
N LEU A 110 19.59 11.98 -15.76
CA LEU A 110 18.93 10.73 -15.39
C LEU A 110 19.05 10.44 -13.89
N PHE A 111 20.24 10.61 -13.32
CA PHE A 111 20.48 10.42 -11.89
C PHE A 111 19.71 11.44 -11.05
N ALA A 112 19.69 12.71 -11.47
CA ALA A 112 18.93 13.75 -10.79
C ALA A 112 17.41 13.47 -10.84
N ALA A 113 16.87 13.10 -12.01
CA ALA A 113 15.47 12.75 -12.16
C ALA A 113 15.09 11.53 -11.32
N LEU A 114 15.92 10.48 -11.34
CA LEU A 114 15.71 9.29 -10.52
C LEU A 114 15.75 9.61 -9.03
N GLY A 115 16.69 10.46 -8.60
CA GLY A 115 16.79 10.91 -7.21
C GLY A 115 15.52 11.64 -6.76
N VAL A 116 14.99 12.56 -7.57
CA VAL A 116 13.71 13.24 -7.30
C VAL A 116 12.55 12.24 -7.21
N LEU A 117 12.47 11.25 -8.10
CA LEU A 117 11.44 10.21 -8.06
C LEU A 117 11.52 9.38 -6.76
N VAL A 118 12.72 9.05 -6.31
CA VAL A 118 12.95 8.34 -5.05
C VAL A 118 12.53 9.20 -3.85
N LEU A 119 12.82 10.51 -3.87
CA LEU A 119 12.38 11.44 -2.82
C LEU A 119 10.86 11.53 -2.74
N ILE A 120 10.16 11.63 -3.88
CA ILE A 120 8.69 11.62 -3.92
C ILE A 120 8.15 10.30 -3.39
N SER A 121 8.77 9.18 -3.78
CA SER A 121 8.38 7.83 -3.34
C SER A 121 8.73 7.53 -1.87
N SER A 122 9.46 8.41 -1.18
CA SER A 122 9.83 8.23 0.23
C SER A 122 8.65 8.30 1.19
N ARG A 123 7.53 8.91 0.76
CA ARG A 123 6.29 9.01 1.53
C ARG A 123 5.56 7.66 1.51
N LYS A 124 5.34 7.12 2.71
CA LYS A 124 4.66 5.84 2.92
C LYS A 124 3.40 6.05 3.73
N SER A 125 2.36 5.29 3.38
CA SER A 125 1.14 5.14 4.18
C SER A 125 1.11 3.70 4.69
N THR A 126 0.84 3.50 5.97
CA THR A 126 0.70 2.16 6.56
C THR A 126 -0.71 2.03 7.09
N PHE A 127 -1.47 1.12 6.51
CA PHE A 127 -2.77 0.68 7.00
C PHE A 127 -2.53 -0.44 8.01
N ARG A 128 -3.05 -0.27 9.23
CA ARG A 128 -2.87 -1.18 10.35
C ARG A 128 -4.22 -1.71 10.81
N ILE A 129 -4.33 -3.03 10.90
CA ILE A 129 -5.45 -3.71 11.57
C ILE A 129 -4.90 -4.38 12.82
N THR A 130 -5.49 -4.06 13.97
CA THR A 130 -5.12 -4.69 15.25
C THR A 130 -6.27 -5.58 15.70
N ASN A 131 -5.98 -6.84 16.02
CA ASN A 131 -6.97 -7.77 16.54
C ASN A 131 -7.12 -7.67 18.07
N ASN A 132 -8.15 -8.32 18.62
CA ASN A 132 -8.43 -8.35 20.06
C ASN A 132 -7.33 -9.07 20.87
N ALA A 133 -6.49 -9.89 20.23
CA ALA A 133 -5.33 -10.52 20.85
C ALA A 133 -4.08 -9.61 20.88
N GLY A 134 -4.17 -8.37 20.39
CA GLY A 134 -3.08 -7.39 20.36
C GLY A 134 -2.10 -7.56 19.19
N GLN A 135 -2.33 -8.50 18.28
CA GLN A 135 -1.54 -8.64 17.06
C GLN A 135 -1.94 -7.55 16.06
N SER A 136 -0.94 -6.87 15.49
CA SER A 136 -1.14 -5.84 14.47
C SER A 136 -0.63 -6.32 13.12
N LEU A 137 -1.44 -6.18 12.08
CA LEU A 137 -1.07 -6.43 10.71
C LEU A 137 -0.86 -5.11 9.98
N ASP A 138 0.36 -4.89 9.50
CA ASP A 138 0.80 -3.65 8.87
C ASP A 138 0.91 -3.80 7.35
N CYS A 139 -0.03 -3.22 6.63
CA CYS A 139 -0.03 -3.15 5.17
C CYS A 139 0.54 -1.82 4.69
N LYS A 140 1.65 -1.90 3.95
CA LYS A 140 2.30 -0.71 3.38
C LYS A 140 1.67 -0.35 2.04
N ALA A 141 1.37 0.93 1.86
CA ALA A 141 0.92 1.55 0.63
C ALA A 141 1.74 2.82 0.34
N ILE A 142 1.71 3.26 -0.92
CA ILE A 142 2.30 4.55 -1.30
C ILE A 142 1.52 5.69 -0.64
N GLY A 143 2.23 6.76 -0.25
CA GLY A 143 1.61 7.92 0.39
C GLY A 143 0.45 8.55 -0.39
N PHE A 144 0.42 8.43 -1.72
CA PHE A 144 -0.67 8.96 -2.54
C PHE A 144 -2.01 8.24 -2.33
N GLU A 145 -2.01 6.98 -1.90
CA GLU A 145 -3.22 6.20 -1.68
C GLU A 145 -3.77 6.36 -0.24
N GLN A 146 -3.20 7.29 0.54
CA GLN A 146 -3.58 7.53 1.93
C GLN A 146 -5.07 7.90 2.09
N ALA A 147 -5.62 8.70 1.18
CA ALA A 147 -7.03 9.09 1.25
C ALA A 147 -7.94 7.85 1.14
N LYS A 148 -7.70 6.99 0.15
CA LYS A 148 -8.43 5.74 -0.03
C LYS A 148 -8.25 4.78 1.14
N ALA A 149 -7.04 4.66 1.67
CA ALA A 149 -6.77 3.83 2.84
C ALA A 149 -7.51 4.33 4.08
N ARG A 150 -7.61 5.66 4.27
CA ARG A 150 -8.36 6.27 5.39
C ARG A 150 -9.86 6.09 5.24
N GLU A 151 -10.38 6.24 4.03
CA GLU A 151 -11.79 6.02 3.73
C GLU A 151 -12.19 4.56 3.99
N PHE A 152 -11.40 3.61 3.48
CA PHE A 152 -11.61 2.19 3.75
C PHE A 152 -11.49 1.87 5.25
N ALA A 153 -10.47 2.41 5.94
CA ALA A 153 -10.34 2.24 7.39
C ALA A 153 -11.58 2.75 8.15
N ALA A 154 -12.12 3.90 7.75
CA ALA A 154 -13.33 4.46 8.36
C ALA A 154 -14.56 3.59 8.09
N HIS A 155 -14.68 2.98 6.91
CA HIS A 155 -15.73 2.01 6.61
C HIS A 155 -15.60 0.76 7.48
N VAL A 156 -14.40 0.16 7.57
CA VAL A 156 -14.17 -1.00 8.44
C VAL A 156 -14.53 -0.65 9.90
N SER A 157 -14.11 0.51 10.41
CA SER A 157 -14.44 0.93 11.78
C SER A 157 -15.94 1.12 12.00
N ARG A 158 -16.71 1.57 11.01
CA ARG A 158 -18.18 1.66 11.11
C ARG A 158 -18.81 0.28 11.14
N GLU A 159 -18.39 -0.64 10.28
CA GLU A 159 -18.91 -2.00 10.25
C GLU A 159 -18.57 -2.78 11.52
N VAL A 160 -17.36 -2.62 12.06
CA VAL A 160 -16.98 -3.20 13.36
C VAL A 160 -17.84 -2.66 14.51
N ALA A 161 -18.26 -1.39 14.46
CA ALA A 161 -19.14 -0.82 15.48
C ALA A 161 -20.59 -1.32 15.40
N ASN A 162 -21.00 -1.85 14.24
CA ASN A 162 -22.35 -2.36 13.98
C ASN A 162 -22.45 -3.90 14.11
N ALA A 163 -21.32 -4.59 14.24
CA ALA A 163 -21.20 -6.05 14.32
C ALA A 163 -21.26 -6.56 15.77
#